data_AF-A0A966T1U1-F1
#
_entry.id   AF-A0A966T1U1-F1
#
_cell.length_a   1.000
_cell.length_b   1.000
_cell.length_c   1.000
_cell.angle_alpha   90.00
_cell.angle_beta   90.00
_cell.angle_gamma   90.00
#
_symmetry.space_group_name_H-M   'P 1'
#
loop_
_entity.id
_entity.type
_entity.pdbx_description
1 polymer ?
#
loop_
_entity_poly.entity_id
_entity_poly.type
_entity_poly.pdbx_seq_one_letter_code
_entity_poly.pdbx_strand_id
1 'polypeptide(L)'
;TLDVPPINYATNSSEFIAAALSEVGLSVEITPVSWEEWLDRVFTKADYDLTIVCHIERNDMAIYANPDYYFRFDNAEYQGLISSAASAADSDARNENLRKAARLLSEQSASDWLWLIPNLQVAARDVTGVPRNSVGDSYYAARLERV
;
A
#
# COMPACT_ATOMS: atom_id res chain seq x y z
N THR A 1 -1.74 20.17 0.32
CA THR A 1 -2.11 19.75 -1.05
C THR A 1 -2.19 18.23 -1.13
N LEU A 2 -2.89 17.68 -2.12
CA LEU A 2 -2.84 16.26 -2.46
C LEU A 2 -1.99 16.07 -3.72
N ASP A 3 -0.80 15.51 -3.55
CA ASP A 3 0.12 15.22 -4.63
C ASP A 3 -0.25 13.90 -5.32
N VAL A 4 -0.72 14.01 -6.56
CA VAL A 4 -1.32 12.92 -7.33
C VAL A 4 -0.32 12.42 -8.38
N PRO A 5 0.27 11.22 -8.22
CA PRO A 5 1.11 10.64 -9.25
C PRO A 5 0.31 10.29 -10.52
N PRO A 6 0.96 10.15 -11.70
CA PRO A 6 0.28 10.00 -12.97
C PRO A 6 -0.13 8.54 -13.24
N ILE A 7 -0.84 7.92 -12.28
CA ILE A 7 -1.36 6.54 -12.38
C ILE A 7 -2.88 6.54 -12.13
N ASN A 8 -3.61 5.71 -12.88
CA ASN A 8 -5.08 5.69 -12.91
C ASN A 8 -5.76 5.61 -11.53
N TYR A 9 -5.24 4.82 -10.58
CA TYR A 9 -5.86 4.73 -9.25
C TYR A 9 -5.82 6.08 -8.51
N ALA A 10 -4.78 6.88 -8.73
CA ALA A 10 -4.56 8.17 -8.09
C ALA A 10 -5.38 9.24 -8.79
N THR A 11 -5.29 9.31 -10.13
CA THR A 11 -6.00 10.32 -10.93
C THR A 11 -7.52 10.14 -10.86
N ASN A 12 -8.01 8.90 -10.84
CA ASN A 12 -9.45 8.63 -10.84
C ASN A 12 -10.11 8.82 -9.47
N SER A 13 -9.32 8.88 -8.39
CA SER A 13 -9.84 8.99 -7.01
C SER A 13 -9.59 10.35 -6.37
N SER A 14 -8.72 11.19 -6.93
CA SER A 14 -8.29 12.44 -6.30
C SER A 14 -9.42 13.43 -6.03
N GLU A 15 -10.34 13.62 -6.99
CA GLU A 15 -11.51 14.48 -6.82
C GLU A 15 -12.45 13.98 -5.72
N PHE A 16 -12.64 12.67 -5.64
CA PHE A 16 -13.45 12.06 -4.59
C PHE A 16 -12.81 12.23 -3.21
N ILE A 17 -11.49 12.02 -3.11
CA ILE A 17 -10.73 12.22 -1.87
C ILE A 17 -10.84 13.68 -1.40
N ALA A 18 -10.61 14.64 -2.30
CA ALA A 18 -10.71 16.06 -1.98
C ALA A 18 -12.14 16.44 -1.54
N ALA A 19 -13.17 15.93 -2.22
CA ALA A 19 -14.56 16.17 -1.86
C ALA A 19 -14.91 15.60 -0.47
N ALA A 20 -14.54 14.35 -0.19
CA ALA A 20 -14.80 13.70 1.09
C ALA A 20 -14.10 14.43 2.26
N LEU A 21 -12.86 14.89 2.05
CA LEU A 21 -12.13 15.69 3.04
C LEU A 21 -12.78 17.07 3.24
N SER A 22 -13.35 17.67 2.18
CA SER A 22 -14.09 18.93 2.30
C SER A 22 -15.36 18.80 3.16
N GLU A 23 -16.04 17.65 3.16
CA GLU A 23 -17.23 17.43 3.99
C GLU A 23 -16.92 17.50 5.50
N VAL A 24 -15.68 17.23 5.89
CA VAL A 24 -15.19 17.33 7.28
C VAL A 24 -14.39 18.60 7.54
N GLY A 25 -14.42 19.56 6.61
CA GLY A 25 -13.81 20.89 6.77
C GLY A 25 -12.35 20.99 6.35
N LEU A 26 -11.81 20.02 5.61
CA LEU A 26 -10.45 20.06 5.07
C LEU A 26 -10.46 20.51 3.60
N SER A 27 -9.88 21.68 3.32
CA SER A 27 -9.73 22.19 1.96
C SER A 27 -8.47 21.58 1.32
N VAL A 28 -8.66 20.67 0.36
CA VAL A 28 -7.57 19.98 -0.34
C VAL A 28 -7.46 20.46 -1.78
N GLU A 29 -6.33 21.06 -2.11
CA GLU A 29 -5.95 21.35 -3.50
C GLU A 29 -5.26 20.13 -4.12
N ILE A 30 -5.73 19.68 -5.28
CA ILE A 30 -5.19 18.55 -6.02
C ILE A 30 -4.03 19.05 -6.91
N THR A 31 -2.85 18.47 -6.72
CA THR A 31 -1.63 18.80 -7.45
C THR A 31 -1.15 17.58 -8.23
N PRO A 32 -1.38 17.51 -9.55
CA PRO A 32 -0.77 16.48 -10.39
C PRO A 32 0.75 16.63 -10.41
N VAL A 33 1.47 15.53 -10.21
CA VAL A 33 2.94 15.50 -10.28
C VAL A 33 3.41 14.44 -11.26
N SER A 34 4.61 14.60 -11.83
CA SER A 34 5.23 13.51 -12.59
C SER A 34 5.67 12.38 -11.66
N TRP A 35 5.89 11.16 -12.19
CA TRP A 35 6.39 10.06 -11.38
C TRP A 35 7.81 10.33 -10.86
N GLU A 36 8.66 10.98 -11.67
CA GLU A 36 10.02 11.36 -11.25
C GLU A 36 10.00 12.37 -10.10
N GLU A 37 9.13 13.38 -10.20
CA GLU A 37 8.91 14.35 -9.13
C GLU A 37 8.35 13.69 -7.87
N TRP A 38 7.41 12.76 -8.02
CA TRP A 38 6.88 12.00 -6.89
C TRP A 38 7.98 11.20 -6.19
N LEU A 39 8.85 10.52 -6.94
CA LEU A 39 9.97 9.77 -6.36
C LEU A 39 10.99 10.67 -5.63
N ASP A 40 11.30 11.84 -6.17
CA ASP A 40 12.25 12.76 -5.53
C ASP A 40 11.62 13.45 -4.31
N ARG A 41 10.47 14.09 -4.48
CA ARG A 41 9.87 14.95 -3.45
C ARG A 41 9.10 14.13 -2.41
N VAL A 42 8.19 13.27 -2.84
CA VAL A 42 7.34 12.50 -1.94
C VAL A 42 8.11 11.32 -1.36
N PHE A 43 8.63 10.43 -2.20
CA PHE A 43 9.23 9.19 -1.72
C PHE A 43 10.58 9.41 -1.02
N THR A 44 11.49 10.16 -1.63
CA THR A 44 12.85 10.33 -1.11
C THR A 44 12.92 11.37 0.01
N LYS A 45 12.29 12.54 -0.21
CA LYS A 45 12.37 13.68 0.73
C LYS A 45 11.24 13.70 1.75
N ALA A 46 10.17 12.93 1.57
CA ALA A 46 8.95 13.01 2.38
C ALA A 46 8.39 14.43 2.48
N ASP A 47 8.47 15.18 1.37
CA ASP A 47 8.02 16.56 1.26
C ASP A 47 6.64 16.61 0.60
N TYR A 48 5.60 16.38 1.40
CA TYR A 48 4.19 16.38 0.98
C TYR A 48 3.25 16.54 2.19
N ASP A 49 2.03 17.04 1.96
CA ASP A 49 0.96 16.99 2.97
C ASP A 49 0.14 15.69 2.83
N LEU A 50 -0.33 15.41 1.62
CA LEU A 50 -1.09 14.21 1.27
C LEU A 50 -0.58 13.65 -0.06
N THR A 51 -0.56 12.33 -0.18
CA THR A 51 -0.32 11.63 -1.43
C THR A 51 -1.10 10.32 -1.45
N ILE A 52 -1.16 9.66 -2.60
CA ILE A 52 -1.79 8.35 -2.75
C ILE A 52 -0.87 7.40 -3.53
N VAL A 53 -0.63 6.23 -2.96
CA VAL A 53 0.06 5.12 -3.61
C VAL A 53 -0.64 3.81 -3.32
N CYS A 54 -0.68 2.93 -4.32
CA CYS A 54 -1.13 1.57 -4.15
C CYS A 54 0.05 0.67 -3.79
N HIS A 55 0.07 0.18 -2.56
CA HIS A 55 0.98 -0.85 -2.08
C HIS A 55 0.40 -2.23 -2.41
N ILE A 56 1.07 -2.96 -3.29
CA ILE A 56 0.59 -4.21 -3.91
C ILE A 56 1.37 -5.44 -3.48
N GLU A 57 2.36 -5.29 -2.60
CA GLU A 57 3.26 -6.37 -2.25
C GLU A 57 2.78 -7.15 -1.03
N ARG A 58 3.19 -8.42 -0.99
CA ARG A 58 2.95 -9.26 0.18
C ARG A 58 3.78 -8.75 1.35
N ASN A 59 3.18 -8.66 2.52
CA ASN A 59 3.83 -8.28 3.78
C ASN A 59 4.28 -6.81 3.88
N ASP A 60 3.60 -5.87 3.21
CA ASP A 60 3.89 -4.43 3.31
C ASP A 60 3.81 -3.86 4.73
N MET A 61 3.21 -4.57 5.67
CA MET A 61 3.29 -4.25 7.10
C MET A 61 4.73 -4.03 7.59
N ALA A 62 5.70 -4.77 7.06
CA ALA A 62 7.10 -4.60 7.47
C ALA A 62 7.69 -3.24 7.04
N ILE A 63 7.17 -2.62 5.98
CA ILE A 63 7.62 -1.31 5.48
C ILE A 63 7.33 -0.22 6.52
N TYR A 64 6.18 -0.30 7.21
CA TYR A 64 5.84 0.61 8.30
C TYR A 64 6.74 0.47 9.55
N ALA A 65 7.62 -0.54 9.61
CA ALA A 65 8.64 -0.62 10.66
C ALA A 65 9.93 0.14 10.30
N ASN A 66 9.99 0.78 9.12
CA ASN A 66 11.09 1.65 8.73
C ASN A 66 10.70 3.12 8.97
N PRO A 67 11.24 3.78 10.03
CA PRO A 67 10.92 5.18 10.32
C PRO A 67 11.43 6.15 9.25
N ASP A 68 12.41 5.73 8.45
CA ASP A 68 12.97 6.54 7.37
C ASP A 68 12.20 6.44 6.05
N TYR A 69 11.15 5.62 5.99
CA TYR A 69 10.29 5.52 4.81
C TYR A 69 9.43 6.78 4.63
N TYR A 70 8.83 6.95 3.45
CA TYR A 70 8.19 8.23 3.11
C TYR A 70 6.99 8.59 4.00
N PHE A 71 6.33 7.59 4.61
CA PHE A 71 5.27 7.81 5.60
C PHE A 71 5.75 8.39 6.94
N ARG A 72 7.05 8.37 7.22
CA ARG A 72 7.68 8.86 8.48
C ARG A 72 7.01 8.31 9.75
N PHE A 73 6.46 7.10 9.67
CA PHE A 73 5.84 6.44 10.81
C PHE A 73 6.92 5.81 11.70
N ASP A 74 7.26 6.53 12.78
CA ASP A 74 8.20 6.05 13.80
C ASP A 74 7.46 5.61 15.07
N ASN A 75 7.27 4.30 15.21
CA ASN A 75 6.62 3.71 16.37
C ASN A 75 7.39 2.48 16.85
N ALA A 76 8.04 2.62 18.00
CA ALA A 76 8.90 1.58 18.58
C ALA A 76 8.13 0.29 18.94
N GLU A 77 6.87 0.40 19.37
CA GLU A 77 6.03 -0.78 19.66
C GLU A 77 5.73 -1.55 18.37
N TYR A 78 5.35 -0.84 17.30
CA TYR A 78 5.12 -1.43 15.99
C TYR A 78 6.37 -2.13 15.45
N GLN A 79 7.53 -1.46 15.53
CA GLN A 79 8.82 -2.03 15.15
C GLN A 79 9.13 -3.32 15.94
N GLY A 80 8.87 -3.32 17.24
CA GLY A 80 9.04 -4.49 18.11
C GLY A 80 8.12 -5.66 17.73
N LEU A 81 6.87 -5.39 17.38
CA LEU A 81 5.90 -6.40 16.94
C LEU A 81 6.31 -7.02 15.59
N ILE A 82 6.76 -6.21 14.63
CA ILE A 82 7.25 -6.70 13.33
C ILE A 82 8.52 -7.56 13.51
N SER A 83 9.47 -7.12 14.34
CA SER A 83 10.68 -7.89 14.66
C SER A 83 10.34 -9.23 15.34
N SER A 84 9.40 -9.23 16.27
CA SER A 84 8.91 -10.44 16.95
C SER A 84 8.17 -11.38 16.00
N ALA A 85 7.41 -10.85 15.03
CA ALA A 85 6.80 -11.65 13.98
C ALA A 85 7.85 -12.30 13.07
N ALA A 86 8.88 -11.55 12.68
CA ALA A 86 9.95 -12.05 11.80
C ALA A 86 10.80 -13.16 12.45
N SER A 87 10.96 -13.13 13.78
CA SER A 87 11.75 -14.09 14.56
C SER A 87 10.93 -15.20 15.22
N ALA A 88 9.61 -15.24 15.00
CA ALA A 88 8.72 -16.22 15.61
C ALA A 88 9.07 -17.66 15.19
N ALA A 89 9.04 -18.59 16.16
CA ALA A 89 9.38 -20.00 15.95
C ALA A 89 8.29 -20.78 15.17
N ASP A 90 7.05 -20.30 15.20
CA ASP A 90 5.91 -20.93 14.55
C ASP A 90 4.92 -19.90 13.97
N SER A 91 3.96 -20.41 13.20
CA SER A 91 2.96 -19.56 12.53
C SER A 91 2.01 -18.88 13.49
N ASP A 92 1.71 -19.48 14.64
CA ASP A 92 0.72 -18.93 15.57
C ASP A 92 1.29 -17.71 16.29
N ALA A 93 2.52 -17.82 16.79
CA ALA A 93 3.27 -16.71 17.35
C ALA A 93 3.49 -15.59 16.34
N ARG A 94 3.85 -15.92 15.08
CA ARG A 94 3.98 -14.93 14.01
C ARG A 94 2.67 -14.19 13.77
N ASN A 95 1.58 -14.93 13.59
CA ASN A 95 0.28 -14.36 13.26
C ASN A 95 -0.26 -13.50 14.39
N GLU A 96 0.00 -13.88 15.65
CA GLU A 96 -0.40 -13.09 16.81
C GLU A 96 0.30 -11.73 16.86
N ASN A 97 1.62 -11.70 16.63
CA ASN A 97 2.36 -10.44 16.54
C ASN A 97 1.89 -9.56 15.37
N LEU A 98 1.63 -10.16 14.20
CA LEU A 98 1.08 -9.43 13.04
C LEU A 98 -0.32 -8.88 13.31
N ARG A 99 -1.20 -9.59 14.04
CA ARG A 99 -2.52 -9.07 14.41
C ARG A 99 -2.41 -7.84 15.32
N LYS A 100 -1.53 -7.89 16.31
CA LYS A 100 -1.25 -6.74 17.19
C LYS A 100 -0.69 -5.56 16.40
N ALA A 101 0.27 -5.83 15.51
CA ALA A 101 0.86 -4.80 14.65
C ALA A 101 -0.22 -4.16 13.75
N ALA A 102 -1.08 -4.95 13.11
CA ALA A 102 -2.15 -4.43 12.25
C ALA A 102 -3.13 -3.54 13.01
N ARG A 103 -3.50 -3.94 14.25
CA ARG A 103 -4.36 -3.13 15.11
C ARG A 103 -3.69 -1.81 15.49
N LEU A 104 -2.45 -1.86 15.96
CA LEU A 104 -1.71 -0.66 16.33
C LEU A 104 -1.56 0.30 15.14
N LEU A 105 -1.20 -0.22 13.96
CA LEU A 105 -1.07 0.58 12.75
C LEU A 105 -2.37 1.30 12.38
N SER A 106 -3.49 0.59 12.48
CA SER A 106 -4.82 1.14 12.22
C SER A 106 -5.20 2.20 13.27
N GLU A 107 -4.95 1.96 14.54
CA GLU A 107 -5.29 2.89 15.63
C GLU A 107 -4.41 4.15 15.61
N GLN A 108 -3.17 4.03 15.15
CA GLN A 108 -2.25 5.16 14.97
C GLN A 108 -2.47 5.93 13.66
N SER A 109 -3.29 5.42 12.73
CA SER A 109 -3.59 6.07 11.44
C SER A 109 -2.33 6.49 10.67
N ALA A 110 -1.33 5.59 10.59
CA ALA A 110 -0.08 5.85 9.87
C ALA A 110 -0.31 6.14 8.36
N SER A 111 -1.44 5.68 7.83
CA SER A 111 -1.98 6.01 6.52
C SER A 111 -3.50 5.79 6.56
N ASP A 112 -4.23 6.29 5.57
CA ASP A 112 -5.65 5.97 5.41
C ASP A 112 -5.84 4.90 4.32
N TRP A 113 -6.47 3.78 4.67
CA TRP A 113 -6.74 2.68 3.75
C TRP A 113 -8.06 2.90 3.04
N LEU A 114 -7.99 3.26 1.75
CA LEU A 114 -9.17 3.68 0.99
C LEU A 114 -9.94 2.49 0.37
N TRP A 115 -9.24 1.58 -0.32
CA TRP A 115 -9.83 0.36 -0.89
C TRP A 115 -8.75 -0.68 -1.24
N LEU A 116 -9.18 -1.91 -1.57
CA LEU A 116 -8.33 -2.92 -2.19
C LEU A 116 -8.56 -2.93 -3.71
N ILE A 117 -7.49 -2.79 -4.49
CA ILE A 117 -7.58 -2.88 -5.95
C ILE A 117 -7.82 -4.35 -6.34
N PRO A 118 -8.84 -4.66 -7.16
CA PRO A 118 -9.06 -6.01 -7.65
C PRO A 118 -7.96 -6.42 -8.62
N ASN A 119 -7.46 -7.66 -8.48
CA ASN A 119 -6.59 -8.26 -9.48
C ASN A 119 -7.43 -8.78 -10.67
N LEU A 120 -7.72 -7.89 -11.62
CA LEU A 120 -8.46 -8.21 -12.83
C LEU A 120 -7.54 -8.82 -13.88
N GLN A 121 -7.80 -10.08 -14.24
CA GLN A 121 -7.00 -10.85 -15.18
C GLN A 121 -7.83 -11.28 -16.38
N VAL A 122 -7.27 -11.15 -17.58
CA VAL A 122 -7.86 -11.63 -18.84
C VAL A 122 -6.88 -12.59 -19.49
N ALA A 123 -7.33 -13.82 -19.75
CA ALA A 123 -6.54 -14.86 -20.40
C ALA A 123 -7.28 -15.38 -21.65
N ALA A 124 -6.51 -15.84 -22.64
CA ALA A 124 -7.08 -16.54 -23.78
C ALA A 124 -7.73 -17.86 -23.35
N ARG A 125 -8.76 -18.31 -24.08
CA ARG A 125 -9.54 -19.51 -23.71
C ARG A 125 -8.68 -20.78 -23.66
N ASP A 126 -7.67 -20.85 -24.50
CA ASP A 126 -6.71 -21.94 -24.62
C ASP A 126 -5.50 -21.77 -23.69
N VAL A 127 -5.53 -20.85 -22.71
CA VAL A 127 -4.45 -20.66 -21.73
C VAL A 127 -4.92 -21.04 -20.33
N THR A 128 -4.17 -21.89 -19.66
CA THR A 128 -4.43 -22.34 -18.28
C THR A 128 -3.30 -21.94 -17.31
N GLY A 129 -3.51 -22.18 -16.02
CA GLY A 129 -2.52 -21.98 -14.95
C GLY A 129 -2.38 -20.55 -14.45
N VAL A 130 -3.16 -19.62 -15.00
CA VAL A 130 -3.32 -18.26 -14.49
C VAL A 130 -3.99 -18.32 -13.10
N PRO A 131 -3.38 -17.76 -12.05
CA PRO A 131 -3.93 -17.82 -10.70
C PRO A 131 -5.22 -17.00 -10.59
N ARG A 132 -6.30 -17.62 -10.10
CA ARG A 132 -7.58 -16.91 -9.89
C ARG A 132 -7.47 -15.78 -8.85
N ASN A 133 -6.67 -16.01 -7.80
CA ASN A 133 -6.39 -15.04 -6.76
C ASN A 133 -4.88 -14.92 -6.61
N SER A 134 -4.37 -13.71 -6.53
CA SER A 134 -2.96 -13.43 -6.23
C SER A 134 -2.86 -12.30 -5.21
N VAL A 135 -1.83 -12.37 -4.38
CA VAL A 135 -1.48 -11.36 -3.36
C VAL A 135 -0.32 -10.48 -3.83
N GLY A 136 -0.24 -10.26 -5.15
CA GLY A 136 0.76 -9.44 -5.84
C GLY A 136 0.71 -9.64 -7.36
N ASP A 137 1.60 -8.94 -8.07
CA ASP A 137 1.57 -8.83 -9.54
C ASP A 137 2.42 -9.88 -10.28
N SER A 138 3.04 -10.79 -9.54
CA SER A 138 3.91 -11.82 -10.11
C SER A 138 3.14 -13.04 -10.63
N TYR A 139 3.56 -13.55 -11.78
CA TYR A 139 3.10 -14.82 -12.36
C TYR A 139 4.18 -15.89 -12.30
N TYR A 140 3.79 -17.13 -12.02
CA TYR A 140 4.68 -18.28 -12.18
C TYR A 140 4.63 -18.75 -13.63
N ALA A 141 5.59 -18.32 -14.45
CA ALA A 141 5.65 -18.69 -15.87
C ALA A 141 5.59 -20.21 -16.11
N ALA A 142 6.21 -21.00 -15.23
CA ALA A 142 6.21 -22.47 -15.29
C ALA A 142 4.83 -23.11 -15.09
N ARG A 143 3.81 -22.35 -14.66
CA ARG A 143 2.43 -22.84 -14.53
C ARG A 143 1.57 -22.48 -15.74
N LEU A 144 2.03 -21.56 -16.61
CA LEU A 144 1.25 -21.08 -17.74
C LEU A 144 1.43 -22.00 -18.94
N GLU A 145 0.34 -22.57 -19.43
CA GLU A 145 0.36 -23.56 -20.51
C GLU A 145 -0.80 -23.34 -21.48
N ARG A 146 -0.63 -23.78 -22.73
CA ARG A 146 -1.72 -23.85 -23.70
C ARG A 146 -2.45 -25.20 -23.61
N VAL A 147 -3.78 -25.17 -23.64
CA VAL A 147 -4.68 -26.34 -23.57
C VAL A 147 -5.55 -26.50 -24.80
#